data_AF-A0AA40D831-F1
#
_entry.id   AF-A0AA40D831-F1
#
_cell.length_a   1.000
_cell.length_b   1.000
_cell.length_c   1.000
_cell.angle_alpha   90.00
_cell.angle_beta   90.00
_cell.angle_gamma   90.00
#
_symmetry.space_group_name_H-M   'P 1'
#
loop_
_entity.id
_entity.type
_entity.pdbx_description
1 polymer ?
#
loop_
_entity_poly.entity_id
_entity_poly.type
_entity_poly.pdbx_seq_one_letter_code
_entity_poly.pdbx_strand_id
1 'polypeptide(L)'
;MKLQALCAVTLATLTRLASANFDIYMAEEKTTIPQVWPMWHIFDTDPTCGDFDNNPNYLGSDDVSGDKVGVRCDSSSDPYNCAVQSYPADGIDVLEMNFSGAYHWTIYKDRNYDLIGLDGNVYGNCFPFPGFEYDCSDFLTGGFTGTRKFRCLTEFTAAQIKATWGSKRSVAFQMREVEGKKAEKWEA
;
A
#
# COMPACT_ATOMS: atom_id res chain seq x y z
N MET A 1 29.49 -56.62 -24.15
CA MET A 1 30.14 -55.54 -23.35
C MET A 1 30.21 -54.28 -24.19
N LYS A 2 30.09 -53.10 -23.54
CA LYS A 2 30.11 -51.68 -24.02
C LYS A 2 28.72 -51.04 -23.94
N LEU A 3 28.26 -50.67 -22.74
CA LEU A 3 28.51 -49.42 -21.97
C LEU A 3 28.18 -48.11 -22.70
N GLN A 4 27.06 -47.52 -22.22
CA GLN A 4 26.87 -46.11 -21.87
C GLN A 4 26.82 -45.08 -23.00
N ALA A 5 25.60 -44.70 -23.38
CA ALA A 5 25.30 -43.36 -23.88
C ALA A 5 24.79 -42.51 -22.70
N LEU A 6 25.45 -41.37 -22.49
CA LEU A 6 25.27 -40.46 -21.37
C LEU A 6 23.83 -39.93 -21.24
N CYS A 7 23.32 -39.96 -20.01
CA CYS A 7 22.26 -39.06 -19.56
C CYS A 7 22.75 -37.61 -19.67
N ALA A 8 22.27 -36.88 -20.68
CA ALA A 8 22.30 -35.43 -20.65
C ALA A 8 21.21 -34.95 -19.67
N VAL A 9 21.58 -34.76 -18.40
CA VAL A 9 20.75 -34.04 -17.44
C VAL A 9 20.81 -32.56 -17.84
N THR A 10 19.82 -32.10 -18.60
CA THR A 10 19.60 -30.67 -18.84
C THR A 10 19.31 -30.00 -17.51
N LEU A 11 20.31 -29.28 -17.01
CA LEU A 11 20.24 -28.38 -15.86
C LEU A 11 19.43 -27.13 -16.27
N ALA A 12 18.12 -27.29 -16.46
CA ALA A 12 17.22 -26.18 -16.79
C ALA A 12 16.71 -25.51 -15.51
N THR A 13 17.21 -24.30 -15.30
CA THR A 13 16.48 -23.15 -14.72
C THR A 13 15.96 -23.29 -13.28
N LEU A 14 16.89 -23.25 -12.33
CA LEU A 14 16.62 -22.67 -10.99
C LEU A 14 17.16 -21.23 -10.93
N THR A 15 16.90 -20.43 -11.96
CA THR A 15 16.88 -18.97 -11.74
C THR A 15 15.68 -18.72 -10.87
N ARG A 16 15.90 -18.58 -9.55
CA ARG A 16 14.95 -17.89 -8.69
C ARG A 16 14.75 -16.53 -9.36
N LEU A 17 13.61 -16.38 -10.03
CA LEU A 17 13.04 -15.06 -10.34
C LEU A 17 13.12 -14.31 -9.02
N ALA A 18 13.95 -13.28 -8.95
CA ALA A 18 13.97 -12.43 -7.77
C ALA A 18 12.54 -11.90 -7.65
N SER A 19 11.77 -12.43 -6.68
CA SER A 19 10.49 -11.83 -6.33
C SER A 19 10.85 -10.44 -5.84
N ALA A 20 10.36 -9.42 -6.54
CA ALA A 20 10.32 -8.11 -5.96
C ALA A 20 9.34 -8.15 -4.79
N ASN A 21 9.52 -7.23 -3.85
CA ASN A 21 8.57 -7.03 -2.80
C ASN A 21 8.49 -5.55 -2.47
N PHE A 22 7.31 -5.10 -2.06
CA PHE A 22 7.14 -3.80 -1.46
C PHE A 22 6.20 -3.91 -0.27
N ASP A 23 6.39 -3.00 0.66
CA ASP A 23 5.62 -2.86 1.86
C ASP A 23 4.66 -1.68 1.70
N ILE A 24 3.43 -1.84 2.19
CA ILE A 24 2.39 -0.83 2.16
C ILE A 24 2.24 -0.27 3.57
N TYR A 25 2.33 1.04 3.69
CA TYR A 25 2.19 1.76 4.96
C TYR A 25 0.95 2.63 4.91
N MET A 26 0.19 2.62 6.00
CA MET A 26 -0.75 3.69 6.30
C MET A 26 0.04 4.82 6.95
N ALA A 27 -0.20 6.06 6.57
CA ALA A 27 0.56 7.22 6.99
C ALA A 27 -0.35 8.38 7.38
N GLU A 28 0.18 9.24 8.24
CA GLU A 28 -0.40 10.52 8.61
C GLU A 28 0.64 11.62 8.43
N GLU A 29 0.19 12.78 7.97
CA GLU A 29 1.00 14.00 7.97
C GLU A 29 0.96 14.62 9.37
N LYS A 30 2.11 14.87 9.95
CA LYS A 30 2.26 15.68 11.16
C LYS A 30 2.58 17.10 10.71
N THR A 31 1.63 18.01 10.83
CA THR A 31 1.88 19.44 10.62
C THR A 31 1.48 20.22 11.88
N THR A 32 1.86 21.49 11.95
CA THR A 32 1.48 22.38 13.06
C THR A 32 -0.02 22.65 13.13
N ILE A 33 -0.76 22.41 12.05
CA ILE A 33 -2.23 22.47 11.98
C ILE A 33 -2.71 21.05 11.64
N PRO A 34 -3.22 20.26 12.60
CA PRO A 34 -3.55 18.86 12.36
C PRO A 34 -4.50 18.71 11.17
N GLN A 35 -3.98 18.19 10.06
CA GLN A 35 -4.76 17.76 8.92
C GLN A 35 -4.57 16.26 8.77
N VAL A 36 -5.59 15.50 9.17
CA VAL A 36 -5.56 14.04 9.12
C VAL A 36 -6.12 13.61 7.77
N TRP A 37 -5.29 13.65 6.74
CA TRP A 37 -5.62 13.00 5.47
C TRP A 37 -5.12 11.56 5.56
N PRO A 38 -5.98 10.55 5.33
CA PRO A 38 -5.50 9.18 5.20
C PRO A 38 -4.53 9.14 4.02
N MET A 39 -3.29 8.74 4.25
CA MET A 39 -2.28 8.63 3.20
C MET A 39 -1.66 7.26 3.22
N TRP A 40 -1.18 6.83 2.07
CA TRP A 40 -0.54 5.54 1.90
C TRP A 40 0.80 5.72 1.23
N HIS A 41 1.80 4.99 1.72
CA HIS A 41 3.15 4.99 1.17
C HIS A 41 3.57 3.56 0.81
N ILE A 42 4.47 3.44 -0.16
CA ILE A 42 5.04 2.15 -0.57
C ILE A 42 6.57 2.22 -0.63
N PHE A 43 7.22 1.20 -0.10
CA PHE A 43 8.69 1.11 -0.09
C PHE A 43 9.14 -0.34 -0.32
N ASP A 44 10.28 -0.54 -0.97
CA ASP A 44 10.84 -1.89 -1.16
C ASP A 44 11.34 -2.51 0.16
N THR A 45 11.76 -1.65 1.09
CA THR A 45 12.23 -1.99 2.44
C THR A 45 11.72 -0.96 3.45
N ASP A 46 11.93 -1.22 4.74
CA ASP A 46 11.62 -0.25 5.79
C ASP A 46 12.29 1.11 5.50
N PRO A 47 11.52 2.22 5.45
CA PRO A 47 12.02 3.51 5.02
C PRO A 47 12.85 4.20 6.10
N THR A 48 13.79 5.02 5.64
CA THR A 48 14.45 6.08 6.42
C THR A 48 13.79 7.43 6.10
N CYS A 49 14.03 8.46 6.93
CA CYS A 49 13.45 9.77 6.69
C CYS A 49 13.90 10.43 5.38
N GLY A 50 15.05 10.05 4.82
CA GLY A 50 15.49 10.51 3.50
C GLY A 50 14.70 9.92 2.33
N ASP A 51 13.98 8.82 2.55
CA ASP A 51 13.23 8.14 1.47
C ASP A 51 11.92 8.87 1.12
N PHE A 52 11.46 9.79 1.98
CA PHE A 52 10.20 10.52 1.79
C PHE A 52 10.29 11.62 0.74
N ASP A 53 11.46 12.19 0.50
CA ASP A 53 11.67 13.27 -0.49
C ASP A 53 11.20 12.88 -1.91
N ASN A 54 11.26 11.58 -2.22
CA ASN A 54 10.88 11.03 -3.53
C ASN A 54 9.73 10.02 -3.43
N ASN A 55 9.04 9.96 -2.29
CA ASN A 55 7.93 9.06 -2.11
C ASN A 55 6.58 9.76 -2.37
N PRO A 56 5.77 9.25 -3.30
CA PRO A 56 4.40 9.74 -3.49
C PRO A 56 3.51 9.57 -2.26
N ASN A 57 2.67 10.58 -2.01
CA ASN A 57 1.57 10.52 -1.06
C ASN A 57 0.32 10.03 -1.77
N TYR A 58 0.00 8.73 -1.67
CA TYR A 58 -1.23 8.19 -2.23
C TYR A 58 -2.38 8.47 -1.28
N LEU A 59 -3.25 9.42 -1.64
CA LEU A 59 -4.36 9.81 -0.79
C LEU A 59 -5.38 8.68 -0.65
N GLY A 60 -5.91 8.54 0.56
CA GLY A 60 -7.06 7.71 0.85
C GLY A 60 -8.30 8.26 0.14
N SER A 61 -9.17 7.40 -0.38
CA SER A 61 -10.45 7.80 -0.98
C SER A 61 -11.47 6.66 -0.89
N ASP A 62 -12.76 7.00 -0.92
CA ASP A 62 -13.84 6.01 -1.02
C ASP A 62 -13.89 5.34 -2.42
N ASP A 63 -13.26 5.97 -3.42
CA ASP A 63 -13.27 5.50 -4.80
C ASP A 63 -11.97 5.86 -5.53
N VAL A 64 -11.28 4.84 -5.98
CA VAL A 64 -10.04 4.95 -6.78
C VAL A 64 -10.19 4.29 -8.15
N SER A 65 -11.43 4.15 -8.64
CA SER A 65 -11.73 3.61 -9.96
C SER A 65 -11.34 4.55 -11.11
N GLY A 66 -11.09 3.97 -12.29
CA GLY A 66 -10.81 4.72 -13.51
C GLY A 66 -9.48 5.47 -13.47
N ASP A 67 -9.55 6.80 -13.53
CA ASP A 67 -8.38 7.68 -13.56
C ASP A 67 -7.99 8.25 -12.18
N LYS A 68 -8.71 7.88 -11.12
CA LYS A 68 -8.52 8.39 -9.77
C LYS A 68 -7.37 7.69 -9.06
N VAL A 69 -6.26 8.39 -8.90
CA VAL A 69 -5.08 7.88 -8.17
C VAL A 69 -5.29 7.97 -6.67
N GLY A 70 -4.99 6.91 -5.94
CA GLY A 70 -5.11 6.84 -4.49
C GLY A 70 -5.21 5.41 -3.96
N VAL A 71 -5.65 5.30 -2.72
CA VAL A 71 -5.97 4.01 -2.08
C VAL A 71 -7.33 4.06 -1.42
N ARG A 72 -8.18 3.07 -1.69
CA ARG A 72 -9.39 2.80 -0.93
C ARG A 72 -9.11 1.69 0.07
N CYS A 73 -9.45 1.94 1.33
CA CYS A 73 -9.38 0.96 2.39
C CYS A 73 -10.79 0.74 2.96
N ASP A 74 -11.19 -0.52 3.05
CA ASP A 74 -12.51 -0.93 3.54
C ASP A 74 -12.35 -2.01 4.63
N SER A 75 -13.15 -1.87 5.69
CA SER A 75 -13.23 -2.82 6.79
C SER A 75 -14.65 -2.85 7.32
N SER A 76 -15.28 -4.02 7.21
CA SER A 76 -16.63 -4.29 7.70
C SER A 76 -16.68 -4.52 9.21
N SER A 77 -15.56 -4.91 9.82
CA SER A 77 -15.49 -5.20 11.25
C SER A 77 -15.26 -3.95 12.10
N ASP A 78 -14.36 -3.07 11.67
CA ASP A 78 -14.06 -1.81 12.33
C ASP A 78 -13.40 -0.82 11.35
N PRO A 79 -13.99 0.36 11.07
CA PRO A 79 -13.36 1.37 10.21
C PRO A 79 -11.98 1.82 10.72
N TYR A 80 -11.67 1.70 12.01
CA TYR A 80 -10.36 2.02 12.55
C TYR A 80 -9.24 1.09 12.05
N ASN A 81 -9.57 -0.06 11.45
CA ASN A 81 -8.56 -0.92 10.81
C ASN A 81 -7.80 -0.23 9.67
N CYS A 82 -8.43 0.79 9.06
CA CYS A 82 -7.83 1.66 8.06
C CYS A 82 -7.09 2.89 8.63
N ALA A 83 -6.99 3.02 9.96
CA ALA A 83 -6.24 4.11 10.61
C ALA A 83 -4.76 3.75 10.81
N VAL A 84 -3.88 4.75 10.93
CA VAL A 84 -2.43 4.53 11.11
C VAL A 84 -2.13 3.78 12.41
N GLN A 85 -2.92 3.98 13.47
CA GLN A 85 -2.67 3.40 14.78
C GLN A 85 -3.13 1.93 14.89
N SER A 86 -3.90 1.42 13.92
CA SER A 86 -4.44 0.07 14.00
C SER A 86 -3.41 -0.99 13.60
N TYR A 87 -3.31 -2.04 14.41
CA TYR A 87 -2.53 -3.25 14.14
C TYR A 87 -3.29 -4.49 14.63
N PRO A 88 -3.21 -5.62 13.93
CA PRO A 88 -2.60 -5.84 12.60
C PRO A 88 -3.52 -5.41 11.43
N ALA A 89 -3.02 -5.50 10.20
CA ALA A 89 -3.81 -5.21 8.99
C ALA A 89 -4.84 -6.31 8.64
N ASP A 90 -4.98 -7.34 9.46
CA ASP A 90 -5.91 -8.45 9.26
C ASP A 90 -7.38 -8.02 9.41
N GLY A 91 -7.65 -6.86 10.01
CA GLY A 91 -8.96 -6.23 10.03
C GLY A 91 -9.40 -5.59 8.71
N ILE A 92 -8.49 -5.37 7.75
CA ILE A 92 -8.80 -4.77 6.45
C ILE A 92 -9.38 -5.85 5.53
N ASP A 93 -10.60 -5.64 5.03
CA ASP A 93 -11.28 -6.59 4.15
C ASP A 93 -10.92 -6.36 2.68
N VAL A 94 -10.81 -5.09 2.29
CA VAL A 94 -10.45 -4.67 0.93
C VAL A 94 -9.44 -3.54 0.99
N LEU A 95 -8.34 -3.69 0.23
CA LEU A 95 -7.42 -2.59 -0.07
C LEU A 95 -7.29 -2.45 -1.59
N GLU A 96 -7.95 -1.46 -2.16
CA GLU A 96 -7.86 -1.14 -3.59
C GLU A 96 -6.87 0.00 -3.77
N MET A 97 -5.88 -0.18 -4.63
CA MET A 97 -4.81 0.76 -4.89
C MET A 97 -4.80 1.10 -6.37
N ASN A 98 -4.89 2.37 -6.71
CA ASN A 98 -4.65 2.88 -8.05
C ASN A 98 -3.45 3.83 -7.98
N PHE A 99 -2.25 3.27 -8.15
CA PHE A 99 -1.02 4.05 -8.11
C PHE A 99 -0.74 4.73 -9.45
N SER A 100 -1.16 4.10 -10.54
CA SER A 100 -1.21 4.66 -11.89
C SER A 100 -1.99 3.73 -12.83
N GLY A 101 -2.14 4.11 -14.11
CA GLY A 101 -2.90 3.31 -15.08
C GLY A 101 -2.41 1.87 -15.30
N ALA A 102 -1.14 1.56 -15.00
CA ALA A 102 -0.60 0.20 -15.08
C ALA A 102 -0.62 -0.55 -13.74
N TYR A 103 -0.83 0.17 -12.63
CA TYR A 103 -0.70 -0.32 -11.27
C TYR A 103 -1.98 -0.05 -10.50
N HIS A 104 -3.02 -0.77 -10.91
CA HIS A 104 -4.32 -0.79 -10.27
C HIS A 104 -4.62 -2.21 -9.82
N TRP A 105 -4.60 -2.41 -8.50
CA TRP A 105 -4.82 -3.70 -7.89
C TRP A 105 -5.72 -3.62 -6.67
N THR A 106 -6.34 -4.74 -6.35
CA THR A 106 -7.11 -4.91 -5.13
C THR A 106 -6.64 -6.14 -4.37
N ILE A 107 -6.42 -5.96 -3.06
CA ILE A 107 -6.18 -7.02 -2.11
C ILE A 107 -7.51 -7.32 -1.43
N TYR A 108 -7.91 -8.59 -1.43
CA TYR A 108 -9.09 -9.06 -0.73
C TYR A 108 -8.72 -10.06 0.35
N LYS A 109 -9.17 -9.83 1.58
CA LYS A 109 -8.94 -10.73 2.71
C LYS A 109 -9.53 -12.12 2.47
N ASP A 110 -10.71 -12.21 1.86
CA ASP A 110 -11.39 -13.46 1.56
C ASP A 110 -10.82 -14.21 0.34
N ARG A 111 -9.84 -13.63 -0.35
CA ARG A 111 -9.12 -14.23 -1.48
C ARG A 111 -7.65 -14.43 -1.19
N ASN A 112 -7.35 -14.88 0.03
CA ASN A 112 -5.98 -15.18 0.49
C ASN A 112 -5.01 -13.98 0.33
N TYR A 113 -5.53 -12.75 0.32
CA TYR A 113 -4.77 -11.52 0.08
C TYR A 113 -4.00 -11.50 -1.26
N ASP A 114 -4.52 -12.17 -2.28
CA ASP A 114 -3.98 -12.08 -3.63
C ASP A 114 -4.06 -10.64 -4.17
N LEU A 115 -3.01 -10.21 -4.87
CA LEU A 115 -2.93 -8.89 -5.51
C LEU A 115 -3.57 -8.99 -6.90
N ILE A 116 -4.84 -8.62 -7.01
CA ILE A 116 -5.66 -8.87 -8.20
C ILE A 116 -5.78 -7.58 -9.03
N GLY A 117 -5.47 -7.65 -10.32
CA GLY A 117 -5.62 -6.53 -11.26
C GLY A 117 -7.05 -6.34 -11.78
N LEU A 118 -7.28 -5.23 -12.49
CA LEU A 118 -8.56 -4.95 -13.17
C LEU A 118 -8.95 -5.99 -14.23
N ASP A 119 -7.97 -6.71 -14.77
CA ASP A 119 -8.14 -7.81 -15.71
C ASP A 119 -8.53 -9.14 -15.03
N GLY A 120 -8.58 -9.16 -13.69
CA GLY A 120 -8.86 -10.35 -12.89
C GLY A 120 -7.67 -11.29 -12.70
N ASN A 121 -6.49 -10.95 -13.21
CA ASN A 121 -5.28 -11.75 -13.02
C ASN A 121 -4.64 -11.46 -11.66
N VAL A 122 -3.92 -12.47 -11.14
CA VAL A 122 -3.14 -12.37 -9.91
C VAL A 122 -1.71 -11.96 -10.27
N TYR A 123 -1.26 -10.82 -9.74
CA TYR A 123 0.08 -10.25 -9.98
C TYR A 123 1.06 -10.48 -8.84
N GLY A 124 0.58 -11.11 -7.76
CA GLY A 124 1.35 -11.36 -6.56
C GLY A 124 0.46 -11.76 -5.40
N ASN A 125 1.06 -11.87 -4.23
CA ASN A 125 0.35 -12.14 -2.99
C ASN A 125 0.84 -11.16 -1.93
N CYS A 126 -0.10 -10.54 -1.24
CA CYS A 126 0.19 -9.71 -0.09
C CYS A 126 -0.18 -10.45 1.19
N PHE A 127 0.38 -10.05 2.33
CA PHE A 127 -0.06 -10.59 3.62
C PHE A 127 0.15 -9.54 4.70
N PRO A 128 -0.66 -9.54 5.78
CA PRO A 128 -0.44 -8.68 6.92
C PRO A 128 0.99 -8.85 7.43
N PHE A 129 1.74 -7.76 7.46
CA PHE A 129 3.17 -7.78 7.80
C PHE A 129 3.51 -6.63 8.76
N PRO A 130 3.07 -6.72 10.02
CA PRO A 130 3.27 -5.66 11.00
C PRO A 130 4.75 -5.58 11.46
N GLY A 131 5.03 -4.69 12.42
CA GLY A 131 6.30 -4.67 13.14
C GLY A 131 7.30 -3.60 12.67
N PHE A 132 6.87 -2.62 11.88
CA PHE A 132 7.66 -1.42 11.63
C PHE A 132 6.76 -0.19 11.58
N GLU A 133 7.21 0.84 12.28
CA GLU A 133 6.67 2.19 12.28
C GLU A 133 7.82 3.15 11.97
N TYR A 134 7.52 4.24 11.27
CA TYR A 134 8.44 5.36 11.16
C TYR A 134 7.82 6.63 11.74
N ASP A 135 8.69 7.46 12.31
CA ASP A 135 8.38 8.82 12.68
C ASP A 135 9.47 9.72 12.10
N CYS A 136 9.10 10.43 11.06
CA CYS A 136 9.92 11.41 10.37
C CYS A 136 9.31 12.80 10.50
N SER A 137 8.60 13.04 11.61
CA SER A 137 8.07 14.35 11.94
C SER A 137 9.08 15.17 12.74
N ASP A 138 9.14 16.45 12.42
CA ASP A 138 9.85 17.46 13.20
C ASP A 138 8.85 18.52 13.68
N PHE A 139 9.07 19.05 14.89
CA PHE A 139 8.17 20.01 15.49
C PHE A 139 8.05 21.33 14.70
N LEU A 140 9.12 21.74 14.01
CA LEU A 140 9.18 23.00 13.25
C LEU A 140 8.71 22.83 11.81
N THR A 141 9.08 21.73 11.15
CA THR A 141 8.80 21.53 9.72
C THR A 141 7.65 20.57 9.44
N GLY A 142 7.12 19.91 10.46
CA GLY A 142 6.20 18.79 10.28
C GLY A 142 6.92 17.56 9.72
N GLY A 143 6.16 16.63 9.15
CA GLY A 143 6.67 15.44 8.46
C GLY A 143 5.64 14.32 8.44
N PHE A 144 6.11 13.08 8.41
CA PHE A 144 5.24 11.91 8.27
C PHE A 144 5.48 10.89 9.38
N THR A 145 4.38 10.32 9.86
CA THR A 145 4.40 9.09 10.66
C THR A 145 3.67 8.00 9.90
N GLY A 146 4.07 6.74 10.06
CA GLY A 146 3.35 5.67 9.42
C GLY A 146 3.66 4.29 9.97
N THR A 147 2.78 3.37 9.59
CA THR A 147 2.63 2.04 10.15
C THR A 147 2.58 1.03 9.01
N ARG A 148 3.43 0.01 9.04
CA ARG A 148 3.41 -1.05 8.02
C ARG A 148 2.16 -1.91 8.17
N LYS A 149 1.41 -2.04 7.07
CA LYS A 149 0.20 -2.87 7.01
C LYS A 149 0.47 -4.20 6.31
N PHE A 150 0.96 -4.15 5.08
CA PHE A 150 1.15 -5.33 4.24
C PHE A 150 2.57 -5.40 3.70
N ARG A 151 3.01 -6.64 3.43
CA ARG A 151 4.10 -6.92 2.49
C ARG A 151 3.51 -7.63 1.29
N CYS A 152 3.85 -7.17 0.10
CA CYS A 152 3.42 -7.74 -1.17
C CYS A 152 4.62 -8.38 -1.88
N LEU A 153 4.48 -9.64 -2.27
CA LEU A 153 5.43 -10.37 -3.11
C LEU A 153 4.93 -10.34 -4.55
N THR A 154 5.66 -9.67 -5.44
CA THR A 154 5.22 -9.41 -6.82
C THR A 154 6.43 -9.42 -7.76
N GLU A 155 6.23 -9.18 -9.06
CA GLU A 155 7.32 -8.91 -10.01
C GLU A 155 7.70 -7.42 -10.08
N PHE A 156 6.93 -6.53 -9.44
CA PHE A 156 7.11 -5.09 -9.42
C PHE A 156 7.72 -4.60 -8.10
N THR A 157 8.67 -3.69 -8.22
CA THR A 157 9.26 -2.93 -7.11
C THR A 157 8.44 -1.66 -6.82
N ALA A 158 8.52 -1.15 -5.59
CA ALA A 158 8.01 0.17 -5.25
C ALA A 158 8.60 1.26 -6.17
N ALA A 159 9.88 1.16 -6.52
CA ALA A 159 10.52 2.09 -7.45
C ALA A 159 9.84 2.12 -8.84
N GLN A 160 9.53 0.96 -9.42
CA GLN A 160 8.81 0.89 -10.70
C GLN A 160 7.40 1.51 -10.61
N ILE A 161 6.69 1.24 -9.51
CA ILE A 161 5.36 1.80 -9.27
C ILE A 161 5.46 3.34 -9.19
N LYS A 162 6.35 3.84 -8.33
CA LYS A 162 6.55 5.28 -8.09
C LYS A 162 7.03 6.03 -9.33
N ALA A 163 7.80 5.40 -10.23
CA ALA A 163 8.25 6.03 -11.47
C ALA A 163 7.09 6.46 -12.40
N THR A 164 5.89 5.93 -12.19
CA THR A 164 4.68 6.32 -12.93
C THR A 164 3.85 7.40 -12.24
N TRP A 165 4.23 7.82 -11.04
CA TRP A 165 3.57 8.89 -10.30
C TRP A 165 3.66 10.23 -11.05
N GLY A 166 2.61 11.05 -10.96
CA GLY A 166 2.51 12.33 -11.67
C GLY A 166 2.12 12.23 -13.15
N SER A 167 1.96 11.02 -13.69
CA SER A 167 1.39 10.79 -15.04
C SER A 167 -0.14 10.92 -15.12
N LYS A 168 -0.82 11.02 -13.96
CA LYS A 168 -2.27 11.29 -13.81
C LYS A 168 -2.50 12.37 -12.74
N ARG A 169 -3.65 13.05 -12.79
CA ARG A 169 -4.06 14.06 -11.77
C ARG A 169 -4.48 13.35 -10.47
N SER A 170 -3.89 13.72 -9.34
CA SER A 170 -4.36 13.32 -8.00
C SER A 170 -5.71 13.97 -7.68
N VAL A 171 -6.62 13.23 -7.03
CA VAL A 171 -7.95 13.72 -6.65
C VAL A 171 -7.88 14.39 -5.28
N ALA A 172 -8.54 15.54 -5.11
CA ALA A 172 -8.73 16.14 -3.80
C ALA A 172 -9.70 15.28 -2.98
N PHE A 173 -9.31 14.87 -1.76
CA PHE A 173 -10.19 14.09 -0.89
C PHE A 173 -11.37 14.95 -0.39
N GLN A 174 -12.56 14.35 -0.46
CA GLN A 174 -13.78 14.93 0.09
C GLN A 174 -14.20 14.04 1.26
N MET A 175 -14.14 14.57 2.48
CA MET A 175 -14.76 13.90 3.62
C MET A 175 -16.27 13.82 3.37
N ARG A 176 -16.85 12.61 3.45
CA ARG A 176 -18.30 12.50 3.67
C ARG A 176 -18.60 12.98 5.09
N GLU A 177 -19.50 13.95 5.20
CA GLU A 177 -20.26 14.16 6.43
C GLU A 177 -20.92 12.82 6.79
N VAL A 178 -20.59 12.29 7.96
CA VAL A 178 -21.35 11.17 8.53
C VAL A 178 -22.70 11.75 8.92
N GLU A 179 -23.67 11.66 8.00
CA GLU A 179 -25.07 11.94 8.31
C GLU A 179 -25.47 11.05 9.50
N GLY A 180 -25.65 11.67 10.68
CA GLY A 180 -26.41 11.04 11.76
C GLY A 180 -25.79 10.95 13.15
N LYS A 181 -24.66 11.61 13.47
CA LYS A 181 -24.33 11.89 14.88
C LYS A 181 -23.83 13.32 15.04
N LYS A 182 -24.68 14.16 15.64
CA LYS A 182 -24.32 15.51 16.10
C LYS A 182 -22.99 15.42 16.85
N ALA A 183 -21.97 16.05 16.29
CA ALA A 183 -20.78 16.40 17.05
C ALA A 183 -21.24 17.32 18.18
N GLU A 184 -21.22 16.82 19.40
CA GLU A 184 -21.31 17.67 20.57
C GLU A 184 -20.09 18.59 20.56
N LYS A 185 -20.40 19.88 20.63
CA LYS A 185 -19.51 21.01 20.67
C LYS A 185 -18.60 20.87 21.91
N TRP A 186 -17.33 20.54 21.72
CA TRP A 186 -16.32 20.74 22.75
C TRP A 186 -15.82 22.18 22.61
N GLU A 187 -16.40 23.07 23.42
CA GLU A 187 -15.81 24.38 23.70
C GLU A 187 -14.64 24.17 24.67
N ALA A 188 -13.50 24.76 24.35
CA ALA A 188 -12.50 25.20 25.32
C ALA A 188 -12.41 26.72 25.22
#